data_AF-A0A1F8ZMB4-F1
#
_entry.id   AF-A0A1F8ZMB4-F1
#
_cell.length_a   1.000
_cell.length_b   1.000
_cell.length_c   1.000
_cell.angle_alpha   90.00
_cell.angle_beta   90.00
_cell.angle_gamma   90.00
#
_symmetry.space_group_name_H-M   'P 1'
#
loop_
_entity.id
_entity.type
_entity.pdbx_description
1 polymer ?
#
loop_
_entity_poly.entity_id
_entity_poly.type
_entity_poly.pdbx_seq_one_letter_code
_entity_poly.pdbx_strand_id
1 'polypeptide(L)'
;MTSEKTDNILLCALFSFIFSMGLSQIADYDIFYHLATGKYILETGKINQIDPFSFTAGNTPLSIQSWLSGVVFYWVYTIGGLNGLIICKAILLTLVFFILYKTMQVTGAKGYLTLFTLIVVAFVVRFRMSIRPHIFEFLFLAIFFYVLNIYKFRGKNYLFILPIVQLFWVNIHGSHILGLMTPLIFLVGEGIAVYSGNREAPIFTKKQFINLTLAIVALVIATLINPAGFKAFLFPFFLTGQTLYMQNIQEWQPLRLVHLIDLDYGIRYTWGFSLLLTLCLFVFIRQFKKIDFTELLTFFAFLYLAVKGIRLLPEFAIAVGPIVARRLNLFSFPKISSRFERIKFITPLILTVCIGIIFYLVVLNSKTYAFGLGLKERVFPVKTVDFLRHNNIQGNMFNSIGYGGYLIWRLFPEQKVFIDGRNDVYKQDFYKSYLDAHLTPDAWQKVVKDYDIDWVILEYSRDYARKERIAHLIENPEWALIYWDREAIVYAKRGSRNKDIIKRFEYRYARPNELNPTYLNRYLVHKEIINEIVQEFKRNLSMNPDNEESHLSLAYIYFNLGMRNEEFEEWKKVVTINPDIGFAHVALGELYMQRGDMKMAKEAFQRALDINPDDKAAITGLKRLKERNLKE
;
A
#
# COMPACT_ATOMS: atom_id res chain seq x y z
N MET A 1 17.91 -33.98 17.84
CA MET A 1 16.66 -33.88 17.04
C MET A 1 16.88 -34.59 15.72
N THR A 2 15.96 -35.46 15.28
CA THR A 2 15.99 -36.04 13.93
C THR A 2 15.84 -34.92 12.89
N SER A 3 16.45 -35.05 11.71
CA SER A 3 16.41 -33.99 10.68
C SER A 3 14.98 -33.60 10.30
N GLU A 4 14.06 -34.56 10.32
CA GLU A 4 12.64 -34.38 10.04
C GLU A 4 11.91 -33.49 11.06
N LYS A 5 12.26 -33.60 12.36
CA LYS A 5 11.71 -32.71 13.39
C LYS A 5 12.17 -31.27 13.17
N THR A 6 13.44 -31.07 12.80
CA THR A 6 14.00 -29.74 12.52
C THR A 6 13.35 -29.11 11.28
N ASP A 7 13.13 -29.91 10.22
CA ASP A 7 12.48 -29.45 8.99
C ASP A 7 11.02 -29.01 9.24
N ASN A 8 10.26 -29.75 10.06
CA ASN A 8 8.89 -29.40 10.43
C ASN A 8 8.82 -28.11 11.25
N ILE A 9 9.75 -27.89 12.19
CA ILE A 9 9.82 -26.65 12.98
C ILE A 9 10.08 -25.46 12.08
N LEU A 10 11.04 -25.56 11.14
CA LEU A 10 11.35 -24.48 10.21
C LEU A 10 10.20 -24.19 9.25
N LEU A 11 9.47 -25.22 8.82
CA LEU A 11 8.29 -25.06 7.99
C LEU A 11 7.17 -24.32 8.75
N CYS A 12 6.91 -24.70 10.00
CA CYS A 12 5.96 -24.00 10.86
C CYS A 12 6.38 -22.56 11.12
N ALA A 13 7.67 -22.31 11.37
CA ALA A 13 8.22 -20.97 11.55
C ALA A 13 8.04 -20.11 10.30
N LEU A 14 8.32 -20.66 9.11
CA LEU A 14 8.14 -19.98 7.83
C LEU A 14 6.67 -19.60 7.58
N PHE A 15 5.73 -20.52 7.79
CA PHE A 15 4.30 -20.22 7.58
C PHE A 15 3.74 -19.27 8.64
N SER A 16 4.22 -19.33 9.88
CA SER A 16 3.88 -18.35 10.91
C SER A 16 4.42 -16.96 10.55
N PHE A 17 5.62 -16.90 9.98
CA PHE A 17 6.21 -15.67 9.45
C PHE A 17 5.41 -15.11 8.26
N ILE A 18 5.03 -15.94 7.30
CA ILE A 18 4.19 -15.50 6.16
C ILE A 18 2.83 -15.00 6.64
N PHE A 19 2.23 -15.70 7.61
CA PHE A 19 0.98 -15.27 8.22
C PHE A 19 1.14 -13.91 8.90
N SER A 20 2.20 -13.69 9.67
CA SER A 20 2.46 -12.42 10.36
C SER A 20 2.78 -11.27 9.39
N MET A 21 3.42 -11.53 8.24
CA MET A 21 3.55 -10.54 7.16
C MET A 21 2.18 -10.09 6.62
N GLY A 22 1.19 -10.99 6.64
CA GLY A 22 -0.19 -10.68 6.30
C GLY A 22 -0.93 -9.85 7.35
N LEU A 23 -0.47 -9.80 8.60
CA LEU A 23 -1.08 -9.03 9.69
C LEU A 23 -0.61 -7.57 9.68
N SER A 24 -0.84 -6.90 8.56
CA SER A 24 -0.57 -5.47 8.41
C SER A 24 -1.85 -4.65 8.42
N GLN A 25 -1.80 -3.52 9.13
CA GLN A 25 -2.85 -2.52 9.20
C GLN A 25 -3.23 -2.04 7.79
N ILE A 26 -4.50 -1.70 7.63
CA ILE A 26 -5.01 -1.14 6.38
C ILE A 26 -4.39 0.24 6.21
N ALA A 27 -3.68 0.44 5.11
CA ALA A 27 -3.08 1.72 4.71
C ALA A 27 -3.43 2.10 3.27
N ASP A 28 -4.32 1.32 2.65
CA ASP A 28 -4.72 1.45 1.27
C ASP A 28 -6.14 2.00 1.19
N TYR A 29 -6.37 2.95 0.29
CA TYR A 29 -7.65 3.63 0.15
C TYR A 29 -8.70 2.82 -0.62
N ASP A 30 -8.29 1.86 -1.44
CA ASP A 30 -9.14 1.25 -2.46
C ASP A 30 -10.10 0.19 -1.87
N ILE A 31 -9.73 -0.43 -0.75
CA ILE A 31 -10.58 -1.44 -0.10
C ILE A 31 -11.99 -0.92 0.22
N PHE A 32 -12.12 0.37 0.50
CA PHE A 32 -13.38 0.94 0.94
C PHE A 32 -14.42 1.05 -0.17
N TYR A 33 -14.03 1.35 -1.42
CA TYR A 33 -14.99 1.30 -2.52
C TYR A 33 -15.35 -0.14 -2.86
N HIS A 34 -14.46 -1.13 -2.65
CA HIS A 34 -14.81 -2.54 -2.79
C HIS A 34 -15.84 -2.98 -1.76
N LEU A 35 -15.69 -2.55 -0.49
CA LEU A 35 -16.67 -2.79 0.56
C LEU A 35 -18.02 -2.15 0.24
N ALA A 36 -18.01 -0.89 -0.21
CA ALA A 36 -19.22 -0.18 -0.62
C ALA A 36 -19.90 -0.87 -1.80
N THR A 37 -19.13 -1.31 -2.78
CA THR A 37 -19.63 -2.07 -3.95
C THR A 37 -20.28 -3.39 -3.50
N GLY A 38 -19.61 -4.15 -2.63
CA GLY A 38 -20.16 -5.40 -2.10
C GLY A 38 -21.45 -5.21 -1.30
N LYS A 39 -21.45 -4.22 -0.39
CA LYS A 39 -22.63 -3.81 0.37
C LYS A 39 -23.80 -3.49 -0.55
N TYR A 40 -23.55 -2.62 -1.52
CA TYR A 40 -24.56 -2.14 -2.46
C TYR A 40 -25.16 -3.29 -3.29
N ILE A 41 -24.32 -4.18 -3.82
CA ILE A 41 -24.78 -5.34 -4.61
C ILE A 41 -25.68 -6.26 -3.76
N LEU A 42 -25.32 -6.50 -2.51
CA LEU A 42 -26.10 -7.35 -1.61
C LEU A 42 -27.42 -6.70 -1.18
N GLU A 43 -27.43 -5.39 -0.96
CA GLU A 43 -28.65 -4.65 -0.58
C GLU A 43 -29.63 -4.50 -1.76
N THR A 44 -29.14 -4.37 -2.98
CA THR A 44 -29.99 -4.10 -4.17
C THR A 44 -30.24 -5.30 -5.08
N GLY A 45 -29.40 -6.34 -5.00
CA GLY A 45 -29.39 -7.48 -5.92
C GLY A 45 -28.91 -7.14 -7.33
N LYS A 46 -28.37 -5.94 -7.58
CA LYS A 46 -28.00 -5.45 -8.92
C LYS A 46 -26.48 -5.39 -9.09
N ILE A 47 -25.96 -6.10 -10.09
CA ILE A 47 -24.52 -6.14 -10.42
C ILE A 47 -24.16 -5.18 -11.56
N ASN A 48 -25.04 -5.02 -12.56
CA ASN A 48 -24.77 -4.24 -13.77
C ASN A 48 -25.63 -2.97 -13.78
N GLN A 49 -25.10 -1.87 -13.24
CA GLN A 49 -25.79 -0.59 -13.18
C GLN A 49 -24.82 0.59 -13.29
N ILE A 50 -25.36 1.79 -13.47
CA ILE A 50 -24.60 3.05 -13.45
C ILE A 50 -23.92 3.23 -12.08
N ASP A 51 -22.73 3.82 -12.07
CA ASP A 51 -22.00 4.13 -10.84
C ASP A 51 -22.87 4.95 -9.86
N PRO A 52 -23.18 4.43 -8.66
CA PRO A 52 -24.02 5.15 -7.72
C PRO A 52 -23.22 6.13 -6.86
N PHE A 53 -21.90 5.95 -6.76
CA PHE A 53 -21.04 6.53 -5.72
C PHE A 53 -20.52 7.92 -6.08
N SER A 54 -20.29 8.18 -7.36
CA SER A 54 -19.77 9.44 -7.86
C SER A 54 -20.86 10.23 -8.60
N PHE A 55 -20.87 11.55 -8.41
CA PHE A 55 -21.73 12.44 -9.18
C PHE A 55 -21.06 12.94 -10.47
N THR A 56 -19.76 12.69 -10.65
CA THR A 56 -18.98 13.09 -11.84
C THR A 56 -18.75 11.94 -12.82
N ALA A 57 -18.96 10.69 -12.38
CA ALA A 57 -18.88 9.50 -13.22
C ALA A 57 -19.96 9.47 -14.33
N GLY A 58 -20.98 10.31 -14.26
CA GLY A 58 -22.05 10.40 -15.25
C GLY A 58 -22.80 9.07 -15.40
N ASN A 59 -22.91 8.58 -16.63
CA ASN A 59 -23.57 7.30 -16.95
C ASN A 59 -22.59 6.11 -17.08
N THR A 60 -21.36 6.24 -16.56
CA THR A 60 -20.40 5.14 -16.63
C THR A 60 -20.90 3.96 -15.79
N PRO A 61 -20.87 2.72 -16.33
CA PRO A 61 -21.20 1.54 -15.55
C PRO A 61 -20.31 1.40 -14.33
N LEU A 62 -20.86 0.86 -13.25
CA LEU A 62 -20.10 0.39 -12.10
C LEU A 62 -19.00 -0.56 -12.58
N SER A 63 -17.86 -0.52 -11.90
CA SER A 63 -16.71 -1.39 -12.18
C SER A 63 -17.08 -2.87 -12.01
N ILE A 64 -17.54 -3.51 -13.09
CA ILE A 64 -18.11 -4.87 -13.06
C ILE A 64 -17.07 -5.98 -13.19
N GLN A 65 -15.84 -5.71 -13.60
CA GLN A 65 -14.83 -6.77 -13.79
C GLN A 65 -14.45 -7.51 -12.51
N SER A 66 -14.57 -6.86 -11.35
CA SER A 66 -14.15 -7.39 -10.06
C SER A 66 -15.28 -7.41 -9.02
N TRP A 67 -16.54 -7.41 -9.47
CA TRP A 67 -17.70 -7.25 -8.60
C TRP A 67 -17.74 -8.27 -7.44
N LEU A 68 -17.37 -9.53 -7.71
CA LEU A 68 -17.44 -10.62 -6.73
C LEU A 68 -16.43 -10.40 -5.60
N SER A 69 -15.30 -9.76 -5.87
CA SER A 69 -14.32 -9.43 -4.83
C SER A 69 -14.91 -8.49 -3.78
N GLY A 70 -15.69 -7.49 -4.20
CA GLY A 70 -16.38 -6.58 -3.28
C GLY A 70 -17.38 -7.31 -2.39
N VAL A 71 -18.17 -8.23 -2.97
CA VAL A 71 -19.13 -9.05 -2.22
C VAL A 71 -18.42 -9.93 -1.19
N VAL A 72 -17.33 -10.61 -1.57
CA VAL A 72 -16.54 -11.45 -0.66
C VAL A 72 -15.93 -10.60 0.46
N PHE A 73 -15.35 -9.44 0.15
CA PHE A 73 -14.80 -8.54 1.16
C PHE A 73 -15.87 -8.04 2.12
N TYR A 74 -17.03 -7.59 1.62
CA TYR A 74 -18.09 -7.14 2.49
C TYR A 74 -18.63 -8.26 3.38
N TRP A 75 -18.77 -9.49 2.86
CA TRP A 75 -19.17 -10.63 3.67
C TRP A 75 -18.17 -10.91 4.80
N VAL A 76 -16.87 -10.93 4.52
CA VAL A 76 -15.82 -11.05 5.56
C VAL A 76 -15.89 -9.89 6.56
N TYR A 77 -16.15 -8.68 6.09
CA TYR A 77 -16.33 -7.50 6.94
C TYR A 77 -17.54 -7.63 7.88
N THR A 78 -18.66 -8.21 7.43
CA THR A 78 -19.83 -8.41 8.30
C THR A 78 -19.55 -9.39 9.45
N ILE A 79 -18.60 -10.31 9.29
CA ILE A 79 -18.24 -11.31 10.31
C ILE A 79 -17.21 -10.75 11.30
N GLY A 80 -16.15 -10.09 10.80
CA GLY A 80 -14.99 -9.71 11.62
C GLY A 80 -14.57 -8.24 11.53
N GLY A 81 -15.36 -7.38 10.88
CA GLY A 81 -15.01 -6.00 10.60
C GLY A 81 -13.72 -5.87 9.80
N LEU A 82 -12.99 -4.77 10.01
CA LEU A 82 -11.70 -4.53 9.37
C LEU A 82 -10.64 -5.56 9.77
N ASN A 83 -10.70 -6.06 11.00
CA ASN A 83 -9.78 -7.07 11.51
C ASN A 83 -9.98 -8.41 10.79
N GLY A 84 -11.23 -8.77 10.50
CA GLY A 84 -11.58 -9.94 9.70
C GLY A 84 -10.97 -9.91 8.30
N LEU A 85 -10.95 -8.74 7.65
CA LEU A 85 -10.31 -8.56 6.33
C LEU A 85 -8.80 -8.79 6.41
N ILE A 86 -8.12 -8.26 7.44
CA ILE A 86 -6.68 -8.43 7.65
C ILE A 86 -6.34 -9.91 7.89
N ILE A 87 -7.12 -10.59 8.75
CA ILE A 87 -6.93 -12.01 9.03
C ILE A 87 -7.19 -12.85 7.77
N CYS A 88 -8.25 -12.55 7.02
CA CYS A 88 -8.57 -13.22 5.76
C CYS A 88 -7.42 -13.09 4.75
N LYS A 89 -6.86 -11.88 4.59
CA LYS A 89 -5.67 -11.65 3.77
C LYS A 89 -4.48 -12.52 4.24
N ALA A 90 -4.20 -12.56 5.54
CA ALA A 90 -3.12 -13.37 6.09
C ALA A 90 -3.32 -14.87 5.81
N ILE A 91 -4.55 -15.39 5.97
CA ILE A 91 -4.90 -16.78 5.63
C ILE A 91 -4.69 -17.05 4.13
N LEU A 92 -5.20 -16.18 3.25
CA LEU A 92 -5.09 -16.33 1.81
C LEU A 92 -3.62 -16.32 1.36
N LEU A 93 -2.80 -15.41 1.89
CA LEU A 93 -1.37 -15.36 1.61
C LEU A 93 -0.67 -16.63 2.09
N THR A 94 -0.92 -17.09 3.32
CA THR A 94 -0.35 -18.36 3.80
C THR A 94 -0.76 -19.54 2.91
N LEU A 95 -1.99 -19.57 2.41
CA LEU A 95 -2.45 -20.58 1.47
C LEU A 95 -1.72 -20.52 0.12
N VAL A 96 -1.48 -19.32 -0.44
CA VAL A 96 -0.65 -19.12 -1.64
C VAL A 96 0.71 -19.77 -1.46
N PHE A 97 1.40 -19.45 -0.37
CA PHE A 97 2.73 -19.99 -0.10
C PHE A 97 2.70 -21.49 0.19
N PHE A 98 1.64 -22.00 0.80
CA PHE A 98 1.47 -23.44 0.99
C PHE A 98 1.34 -24.18 -0.34
N ILE A 99 0.56 -23.64 -1.27
CA ILE A 99 0.40 -24.20 -2.62
C ILE A 99 1.71 -24.09 -3.41
N LEU A 100 2.46 -23.00 -3.27
CA LEU A 100 3.79 -22.88 -3.87
C LEU A 100 4.76 -23.91 -3.31
N TYR A 101 4.78 -24.12 -2.00
CA TYR A 101 5.55 -25.18 -1.35
C TYR A 101 5.17 -26.55 -1.92
N LYS A 102 3.87 -26.85 -2.06
CA LYS A 102 3.40 -28.10 -2.68
C LYS A 102 3.80 -28.22 -4.15
N THR A 103 3.79 -27.12 -4.89
CA THR A 103 4.27 -27.06 -6.28
C THR A 103 5.75 -27.42 -6.36
N MET A 104 6.58 -26.84 -5.47
CA MET A 104 8.00 -27.15 -5.35
C MET A 104 8.24 -28.64 -5.03
N GLN A 105 7.46 -29.23 -4.12
CA GLN A 105 7.55 -30.67 -3.81
C GLN A 105 7.20 -31.55 -5.02
N VAL A 106 6.20 -31.16 -5.81
CA VAL A 106 5.76 -31.87 -7.00
C VAL A 106 6.86 -31.91 -8.05
N THR A 107 7.57 -30.80 -8.25
CA THR A 107 8.66 -30.65 -9.24
C THR A 107 9.99 -31.27 -8.78
N GLY A 108 10.08 -31.68 -7.52
CA GLY A 108 11.22 -32.42 -6.94
C GLY A 108 12.08 -31.63 -5.97
N ALA A 109 11.77 -30.35 -5.71
CA ALA A 109 12.51 -29.52 -4.75
C ALA A 109 12.19 -29.94 -3.31
N LYS A 110 13.23 -30.01 -2.46
CA LYS A 110 13.12 -30.36 -1.03
C LYS A 110 14.08 -29.54 -0.17
N GLY A 111 13.99 -29.73 1.14
CA GLY A 111 14.93 -29.19 2.13
C GLY A 111 15.07 -27.66 2.15
N TYR A 112 16.20 -27.20 2.68
CA TYR A 112 16.47 -25.78 2.96
C TYR A 112 16.42 -24.86 1.73
N LEU A 113 16.79 -25.35 0.55
CA LEU A 113 16.72 -24.55 -0.69
C LEU A 113 15.28 -24.21 -1.08
N THR A 114 14.33 -25.07 -0.74
CA THR A 114 12.90 -24.81 -0.94
C THR A 114 12.44 -23.68 -0.01
N LEU A 115 12.79 -23.76 1.28
CA LEU A 115 12.47 -22.74 2.28
C LEU A 115 13.12 -21.39 1.93
N PHE A 116 14.40 -21.41 1.53
CA PHE A 116 15.11 -20.22 1.05
C PHE A 116 14.38 -19.55 -0.12
N THR A 117 14.00 -20.35 -1.14
CA THR A 117 13.31 -19.81 -2.31
C THR A 117 11.96 -19.22 -1.94
N LEU A 118 11.21 -19.84 -1.02
CA LEU A 118 9.94 -19.28 -0.50
C LEU A 118 10.15 -17.95 0.22
N ILE A 119 11.22 -17.81 1.01
CA ILE A 119 11.56 -16.53 1.67
C ILE A 119 11.85 -15.45 0.63
N VAL A 120 12.60 -15.77 -0.44
CA VAL A 120 12.86 -14.83 -1.54
C VAL A 120 11.56 -14.45 -2.24
N VAL A 121 10.67 -15.41 -2.52
CA VAL A 121 9.34 -15.12 -3.11
C VAL A 121 8.50 -14.24 -2.18
N ALA A 122 8.48 -14.53 -0.87
CA ALA A 122 7.80 -13.70 0.13
C ALA A 122 8.36 -12.28 0.15
N PHE A 123 9.68 -12.14 0.02
CA PHE A 123 10.31 -10.84 -0.12
C PHE A 123 9.81 -10.12 -1.38
N VAL A 124 9.75 -10.76 -2.55
CA VAL A 124 9.20 -10.12 -3.77
C VAL A 124 7.74 -9.67 -3.59
N VAL A 125 6.87 -10.55 -3.07
CA VAL A 125 5.42 -10.34 -2.97
C VAL A 125 5.05 -9.25 -1.94
N ARG A 126 5.92 -8.96 -0.97
CA ARG A 126 5.66 -8.11 0.21
C ARG A 126 4.93 -6.79 -0.05
N PHE A 127 5.32 -6.05 -1.09
CA PHE A 127 4.86 -4.67 -1.28
C PHE A 127 3.41 -4.63 -1.80
N ARG A 128 2.90 -5.78 -2.25
CA ARG A 128 1.53 -6.01 -2.71
C ARG A 128 0.73 -6.86 -1.71
N MET A 129 1.15 -7.00 -0.46
CA MET A 129 0.36 -7.63 0.61
C MET A 129 -0.73 -6.69 1.18
N SER A 130 -1.48 -6.04 0.30
CA SER A 130 -2.62 -5.16 0.64
C SER A 130 -3.96 -5.87 0.43
N ILE A 131 -5.02 -5.39 1.09
CA ILE A 131 -6.37 -5.95 0.97
C ILE A 131 -7.01 -5.39 -0.31
N ARG A 132 -6.75 -6.08 -1.42
CA ARG A 132 -7.27 -5.75 -2.75
C ARG A 132 -7.54 -7.05 -3.53
N PRO A 133 -8.31 -7.01 -4.63
CA PRO A 133 -8.73 -8.24 -5.31
C PRO A 133 -7.57 -9.10 -5.86
N HIS A 134 -6.37 -8.52 -6.07
CA HIS A 134 -5.19 -9.28 -6.53
C HIS A 134 -4.71 -10.36 -5.54
N ILE A 135 -5.09 -10.31 -4.26
CA ILE A 135 -4.72 -11.40 -3.32
C ILE A 135 -5.37 -12.74 -3.70
N PHE A 136 -6.56 -12.69 -4.29
CA PHE A 136 -7.24 -13.87 -4.80
C PHE A 136 -6.61 -14.36 -6.09
N GLU A 137 -6.16 -13.44 -6.94
CA GLU A 137 -5.39 -13.78 -8.12
C GLU A 137 -4.13 -14.57 -7.75
N PHE A 138 -3.35 -14.12 -6.76
CA PHE A 138 -2.14 -14.85 -6.36
C PHE A 138 -2.46 -16.30 -5.99
N LEU A 139 -3.60 -16.53 -5.33
CA LEU A 139 -4.08 -17.86 -5.00
C LEU A 139 -4.45 -18.66 -6.25
N PHE A 140 -5.21 -18.05 -7.17
CA PHE A 140 -5.60 -18.71 -8.42
C PHE A 140 -4.40 -19.06 -9.29
N LEU A 141 -3.45 -18.13 -9.47
CA LEU A 141 -2.22 -18.37 -10.22
C LEU A 141 -1.39 -19.50 -9.60
N ALA A 142 -1.27 -19.54 -8.26
CA ALA A 142 -0.59 -20.62 -7.56
C ALA A 142 -1.28 -21.98 -7.79
N ILE A 143 -2.63 -22.04 -7.76
CA ILE A 143 -3.40 -23.24 -8.07
C ILE A 143 -3.17 -23.70 -9.51
N PHE A 144 -3.16 -22.78 -10.47
CA PHE A 144 -2.89 -23.08 -11.88
C PHE A 144 -1.53 -23.75 -12.06
N PHE A 145 -0.47 -23.14 -11.51
CA PHE A 145 0.86 -23.73 -11.57
C PHE A 145 0.93 -25.07 -10.83
N TYR A 146 0.26 -25.22 -9.68
CA TYR A 146 0.24 -26.48 -8.95
C TYR A 146 -0.37 -27.62 -9.77
N VAL A 147 -1.56 -27.40 -10.34
CA VAL A 147 -2.29 -28.40 -11.14
C VAL A 147 -1.51 -28.75 -12.42
N LEU A 148 -0.97 -27.75 -13.12
CA LEU A 148 -0.19 -27.97 -14.35
C LEU A 148 1.14 -28.70 -14.07
N ASN A 149 1.82 -28.38 -12.97
CA ASN A 149 3.04 -29.09 -12.58
C ASN A 149 2.76 -30.52 -12.09
N ILE A 150 1.65 -30.77 -11.39
CA ILE A 150 1.24 -32.15 -11.06
C ILE A 150 0.99 -32.95 -12.32
N TYR A 151 0.28 -32.35 -13.26
CA TYR A 151 -0.05 -32.98 -14.53
C TYR A 151 1.20 -33.36 -15.33
N LYS A 152 2.18 -32.45 -15.39
CA LYS A 152 3.46 -32.68 -16.04
C LYS A 152 4.35 -33.68 -15.31
N PHE A 153 4.70 -33.39 -14.06
CA PHE A 153 5.76 -34.12 -13.35
C PHE A 153 5.29 -35.42 -12.69
N ARG A 154 3.99 -35.58 -12.44
CA ARG A 154 3.41 -36.75 -11.76
C ARG A 154 2.38 -37.49 -12.61
N GLY A 155 2.01 -36.97 -13.78
CA GLY A 155 1.04 -37.59 -14.68
C GLY A 155 -0.40 -37.63 -14.13
N LYS A 156 -0.69 -37.00 -12.98
CA LYS A 156 -2.04 -36.99 -12.40
C LYS A 156 -2.89 -35.91 -13.05
N ASN A 157 -4.07 -36.29 -13.55
CA ASN A 157 -4.95 -35.39 -14.27
C ASN A 157 -5.98 -34.72 -13.36
N TYR A 158 -5.73 -33.47 -12.98
CA TYR A 158 -6.67 -32.61 -12.24
C TYR A 158 -7.06 -31.36 -13.03
N LEU A 159 -6.96 -31.39 -14.36
CA LEU A 159 -7.19 -30.22 -15.21
C LEU A 159 -8.62 -29.66 -15.10
N PHE A 160 -9.60 -30.46 -14.66
CA PHE A 160 -10.98 -30.02 -14.43
C PHE A 160 -11.11 -28.93 -13.36
N ILE A 161 -10.10 -28.77 -12.48
CA ILE A 161 -10.07 -27.70 -11.48
C ILE A 161 -9.88 -26.33 -12.16
N LEU A 162 -9.12 -26.27 -13.27
CA LEU A 162 -8.74 -24.99 -13.88
C LEU A 162 -9.96 -24.18 -14.37
N PRO A 163 -10.94 -24.74 -15.12
CA PRO A 163 -12.13 -23.99 -15.51
C PRO A 163 -12.98 -23.50 -14.34
N ILE A 164 -13.05 -24.28 -13.25
CA ILE A 164 -13.78 -23.89 -12.03
C ILE A 164 -13.12 -22.68 -11.39
N VAL A 165 -11.79 -22.71 -11.22
CA VAL A 165 -11.04 -21.57 -10.68
C VAL A 165 -11.13 -20.36 -11.61
N GLN A 166 -11.08 -20.56 -12.93
CA GLN A 166 -11.21 -19.48 -13.91
C GLN A 166 -12.56 -18.77 -13.83
N LEU A 167 -13.64 -19.52 -13.59
CA LEU A 167 -14.99 -18.95 -13.39
C LEU A 167 -15.03 -17.96 -12.22
N PHE A 168 -14.34 -18.27 -11.13
CA PHE A 168 -14.20 -17.33 -10.01
C PHE A 168 -13.24 -16.18 -10.37
N TRP A 169 -12.12 -16.48 -11.01
CA TRP A 169 -11.09 -15.49 -11.35
C TRP A 169 -11.64 -14.38 -12.23
N VAL A 170 -12.38 -14.70 -13.30
CA VAL A 170 -12.96 -13.72 -14.22
C VAL A 170 -13.95 -12.76 -13.55
N ASN A 171 -14.56 -13.16 -12.43
CA ASN A 171 -15.50 -12.33 -11.67
C ASN A 171 -14.85 -11.58 -10.49
N ILE A 172 -13.61 -11.93 -10.14
CA ILE A 172 -12.86 -11.39 -9.00
C ILE A 172 -11.81 -10.37 -9.42
N HIS A 173 -11.08 -10.61 -10.52
CA HIS A 173 -9.96 -9.76 -10.89
C HIS A 173 -9.70 -9.74 -12.39
N GLY A 174 -9.32 -8.57 -12.92
CA GLY A 174 -9.05 -8.36 -14.35
C GLY A 174 -7.84 -9.09 -14.93
N SER A 175 -6.93 -9.63 -14.10
CA SER A 175 -5.79 -10.42 -14.59
C SER A 175 -6.12 -11.86 -14.96
N HIS A 176 -7.41 -12.23 -15.05
CA HIS A 176 -7.87 -13.57 -15.44
C HIS A 176 -7.27 -14.08 -16.77
N ILE A 177 -6.72 -13.18 -17.61
CA ILE A 177 -6.03 -13.53 -18.85
C ILE A 177 -4.79 -14.41 -18.60
N LEU A 178 -4.17 -14.29 -17.41
CA LEU A 178 -3.07 -15.14 -16.99
C LEU A 178 -3.49 -16.61 -16.86
N GLY A 179 -4.76 -16.87 -16.52
CA GLY A 179 -5.35 -18.21 -16.51
C GLY A 179 -5.44 -18.86 -17.89
N LEU A 180 -5.52 -18.07 -18.97
CA LEU A 180 -5.42 -18.60 -20.35
C LEU A 180 -3.97 -18.71 -20.82
N MET A 181 -3.15 -17.72 -20.49
CA MET A 181 -1.73 -17.68 -20.86
C MET A 181 -0.95 -18.87 -20.28
N THR A 182 -1.19 -19.23 -19.02
CA THR A 182 -0.37 -20.21 -18.30
C THR A 182 -0.46 -21.64 -18.90
N PRO A 183 -1.66 -22.20 -19.15
CA PRO A 183 -1.80 -23.49 -19.84
C PRO A 183 -1.26 -23.46 -21.28
N LEU A 184 -1.38 -22.34 -21.99
CA LEU A 184 -0.81 -22.18 -23.34
C LEU A 184 0.72 -22.27 -23.32
N ILE A 185 1.38 -21.68 -22.32
CA ILE A 185 2.83 -21.82 -22.12
C ILE A 185 3.24 -23.29 -21.97
N PHE A 186 2.49 -24.06 -21.18
CA PHE A 186 2.72 -25.50 -21.04
C PHE A 186 2.49 -26.26 -22.35
N LEU A 187 1.41 -25.95 -23.07
CA LEU A 187 1.11 -26.60 -24.35
C LEU A 187 2.23 -26.37 -25.38
N VAL A 188 2.69 -25.13 -25.52
CA VAL A 188 3.75 -24.75 -26.47
C VAL A 188 5.10 -25.28 -26.02
N GLY A 189 5.46 -25.11 -24.75
CA GLY A 189 6.74 -25.57 -24.21
C GLY A 189 6.92 -27.08 -24.33
N GLU A 190 5.89 -27.86 -24.03
CA GLU A 190 5.93 -29.31 -24.21
C GLU A 190 5.93 -29.71 -25.67
N GLY A 191 5.23 -28.98 -26.55
CA GLY A 191 5.27 -29.20 -27.99
C GLY A 191 6.68 -29.05 -28.56
N ILE A 192 7.39 -27.99 -28.15
CA ILE A 192 8.80 -27.76 -28.52
C ILE A 192 9.69 -28.88 -27.97
N ALA A 193 9.51 -29.27 -26.71
CA ALA A 193 10.31 -30.33 -26.09
C ALA A 193 10.16 -31.68 -26.81
N VAL A 194 8.94 -32.04 -27.21
CA VAL A 194 8.67 -33.25 -28.00
C VAL A 194 9.31 -33.16 -29.38
N TYR A 195 9.15 -32.04 -30.07
CA TYR A 195 9.74 -31.82 -31.41
C TYR A 195 11.27 -31.85 -31.39
N SER A 196 11.89 -31.22 -30.39
CA SER A 196 13.35 -31.15 -30.28
C SER A 196 13.98 -32.42 -29.71
N GLY A 197 13.18 -33.40 -29.29
CA GLY A 197 13.66 -34.59 -28.58
C GLY A 197 14.28 -34.31 -27.21
N ASN A 198 14.00 -33.16 -26.59
CA ASN A 198 14.55 -32.80 -25.28
C ASN A 198 13.83 -33.60 -24.19
N ARG A 199 14.57 -34.41 -23.43
CA ARG A 199 14.06 -35.28 -22.36
C ARG A 199 14.61 -34.94 -20.97
N GLU A 200 15.06 -33.70 -20.77
CA GLU A 200 15.59 -33.23 -19.47
C GLU A 200 14.52 -33.20 -18.36
N ALA A 201 13.23 -33.20 -18.74
CA ALA A 201 12.09 -33.35 -17.84
C ALA A 201 11.04 -34.29 -18.46
N PRO A 202 10.04 -34.75 -17.67
CA PRO A 202 8.92 -35.50 -18.22
C PRO A 202 8.21 -34.69 -19.31
N ILE A 203 8.08 -35.31 -20.49
CA ILE A 203 7.37 -34.75 -21.64
C ILE A 203 5.93 -35.26 -21.72
N PHE A 204 5.03 -34.45 -22.28
CA PHE A 204 3.65 -34.87 -22.47
C PHE A 204 3.47 -36.03 -23.46
N THR A 205 2.58 -36.94 -23.09
CA THR A 205 1.99 -37.94 -24.00
C THR A 205 0.95 -37.31 -24.94
N LYS A 206 0.61 -37.98 -26.05
CA LYS A 206 -0.47 -37.53 -26.96
C LYS A 206 -1.80 -37.30 -26.23
N LYS A 207 -2.15 -38.20 -25.29
CA LYS A 207 -3.33 -38.04 -24.43
C LYS A 207 -3.24 -36.77 -23.58
N GLN A 208 -2.04 -36.46 -23.08
CA GLN A 208 -1.86 -35.26 -22.27
C GLN A 208 -2.04 -33.96 -23.05
N PHE A 209 -1.57 -33.90 -24.30
CA PHE A 209 -1.82 -32.78 -25.21
C PHE A 209 -3.31 -32.58 -25.48
N ILE A 210 -4.04 -33.65 -25.79
CA ILE A 210 -5.48 -33.58 -26.06
C ILE A 210 -6.24 -33.04 -24.84
N ASN A 211 -5.99 -33.63 -23.66
CA ASN A 211 -6.67 -33.22 -22.44
C ASN A 211 -6.36 -31.76 -22.06
N LEU A 212 -5.12 -31.29 -22.24
CA LEU A 212 -4.79 -29.89 -21.97
C LEU A 212 -5.45 -28.95 -22.98
N THR A 213 -5.52 -29.34 -24.25
CA THR A 213 -6.21 -28.57 -25.30
C THR A 213 -7.71 -28.44 -24.98
N LEU A 214 -8.37 -29.54 -24.58
CA LEU A 214 -9.77 -29.52 -24.15
C LEU A 214 -9.98 -28.64 -22.91
N ALA A 215 -9.04 -28.70 -21.95
CA ALA A 215 -9.08 -27.83 -20.77
C ALA A 215 -8.94 -26.35 -21.16
N ILE A 216 -8.09 -26.01 -22.13
CA ILE A 216 -7.95 -24.64 -22.65
C ILE A 216 -9.25 -24.15 -23.30
N VAL A 217 -9.93 -24.99 -24.09
CA VAL A 217 -11.25 -24.64 -24.65
C VAL A 217 -12.26 -24.36 -23.54
N ALA A 218 -12.31 -25.22 -22.51
CA ALA A 218 -13.19 -24.99 -21.36
C ALA A 218 -12.84 -23.71 -20.58
N LEU A 219 -11.55 -23.35 -20.48
CA LEU A 219 -11.11 -22.10 -19.86
C LEU A 219 -11.54 -20.86 -20.64
N VAL A 220 -11.52 -20.92 -21.98
CA VAL A 220 -12.03 -19.83 -22.83
C VAL A 220 -13.52 -19.63 -22.57
N ILE A 221 -14.29 -20.72 -22.52
CA ILE A 221 -15.74 -20.67 -22.19
C ILE A 221 -15.95 -20.07 -20.81
N ALA A 222 -15.21 -20.53 -19.79
CA ALA A 222 -15.32 -20.01 -18.42
C ALA A 222 -15.02 -18.50 -18.34
N THR A 223 -14.10 -18.00 -19.16
CA THR A 223 -13.75 -16.56 -19.22
C THR A 223 -14.87 -15.70 -19.83
N LEU A 224 -15.85 -16.29 -20.51
CA LEU A 224 -17.01 -15.56 -21.02
C LEU A 224 -18.14 -15.45 -19.98
N ILE A 225 -18.07 -16.17 -18.86
CA ILE A 225 -19.08 -16.18 -17.80
C ILE A 225 -18.78 -15.03 -16.80
N ASN A 226 -19.02 -13.81 -17.26
CA ASN A 226 -18.93 -12.58 -16.48
C ASN A 226 -20.14 -11.68 -16.85
N PRO A 227 -20.69 -10.86 -15.94
CA PRO A 227 -21.78 -9.92 -16.26
C PRO A 227 -21.48 -8.97 -17.44
N ALA A 228 -20.21 -8.65 -17.68
CA ALA A 228 -19.73 -7.86 -18.82
C ALA A 228 -19.58 -8.66 -20.13
N GLY A 229 -19.72 -9.99 -20.06
CA GLY A 229 -19.46 -10.92 -21.17
C GLY A 229 -18.08 -10.71 -21.78
N PHE A 230 -18.02 -10.58 -23.11
CA PHE A 230 -16.77 -10.39 -23.86
C PHE A 230 -16.01 -9.10 -23.51
N LYS A 231 -16.68 -8.08 -22.96
CA LYS A 231 -16.00 -6.83 -22.56
C LYS A 231 -15.02 -7.06 -21.41
N ALA A 232 -15.28 -8.02 -20.52
CA ALA A 232 -14.34 -8.40 -19.47
C ALA A 232 -13.01 -8.90 -20.05
N PHE A 233 -13.07 -9.69 -21.13
CA PHE A 233 -11.87 -10.18 -21.81
C PHE A 233 -11.01 -9.05 -22.38
N LEU A 234 -11.63 -8.01 -22.95
CA LEU A 234 -10.93 -6.88 -23.55
C LEU A 234 -10.42 -5.86 -22.51
N PHE A 235 -10.92 -5.91 -21.28
CA PHE A 235 -10.67 -4.90 -20.24
C PHE A 235 -9.17 -4.64 -19.96
N PRO A 236 -8.30 -5.67 -19.78
CA PRO A 236 -6.88 -5.42 -19.54
C PRO A 236 -6.20 -4.64 -20.66
N PHE A 237 -6.64 -4.84 -21.92
CA PHE A 237 -6.09 -4.14 -23.08
C PHE A 237 -6.57 -2.69 -23.14
N PHE A 238 -7.83 -2.42 -22.77
CA PHE A 238 -8.34 -1.04 -22.66
C PHE A 238 -7.58 -0.24 -21.61
N LEU A 239 -7.28 -0.83 -20.45
CA LEU A 239 -6.50 -0.17 -19.40
C LEU A 239 -5.10 0.25 -19.86
N THR A 240 -4.45 -0.56 -20.72
CA THR A 240 -3.13 -0.18 -21.25
C THR A 240 -3.15 1.04 -22.18
N GLY A 241 -4.33 1.45 -22.66
CA GLY A 241 -4.52 2.66 -23.44
C GLY A 241 -4.63 3.96 -22.61
N GLN A 242 -4.86 3.87 -21.29
CA GLN A 242 -5.05 5.03 -20.42
C GLN A 242 -3.71 5.65 -19.95
N THR A 243 -2.98 6.25 -20.89
CA THR A 243 -1.59 6.70 -20.68
C THR A 243 -1.41 7.69 -19.52
N LEU A 244 -2.35 8.61 -19.30
CA LEU A 244 -2.23 9.62 -18.23
C LEU A 244 -2.38 9.01 -16.83
N TYR A 245 -3.29 8.06 -16.64
CA TYR A 245 -3.40 7.31 -15.39
C TYR A 245 -2.15 6.48 -15.14
N MET A 246 -1.69 5.75 -16.15
CA MET A 246 -0.49 4.92 -16.04
C MET A 246 0.76 5.75 -15.66
N GLN A 247 0.89 6.97 -16.18
CA GLN A 247 2.01 7.88 -15.87
C GLN A 247 2.02 8.40 -14.43
N ASN A 248 0.85 8.59 -13.82
CA ASN A 248 0.73 9.15 -12.47
C ASN A 248 0.68 8.09 -11.37
N ILE A 249 0.49 6.81 -11.70
CA ILE A 249 0.48 5.71 -10.74
C ILE A 249 1.83 4.97 -10.78
N GLN A 250 2.63 5.13 -9.72
CA GLN A 250 4.01 4.60 -9.65
C GLN A 250 4.12 3.10 -9.94
N GLU A 251 3.20 2.27 -9.42
CA GLU A 251 3.27 0.82 -9.59
C GLU A 251 2.97 0.33 -11.02
N TRP A 252 2.37 1.18 -11.86
CA TRP A 252 2.10 0.89 -13.27
C TRP A 252 3.28 1.23 -14.18
N GLN A 253 4.30 1.89 -13.63
CA GLN A 253 5.49 2.25 -14.40
C GLN A 253 6.25 0.99 -14.85
N PRO A 254 6.85 1.02 -16.05
CA PRO A 254 7.77 -0.02 -16.48
C PRO A 254 8.94 -0.17 -15.52
N LEU A 255 9.43 -1.41 -15.36
CA LEU A 255 10.65 -1.67 -14.61
C LEU A 255 11.85 -1.10 -15.38
N ARG A 256 12.68 -0.30 -14.71
CA ARG A 256 13.89 0.33 -15.27
C ARG A 256 15.09 -0.01 -14.38
N LEU A 257 16.30 0.10 -14.93
CA LEU A 257 17.54 -0.17 -14.18
C LEU A 257 17.65 0.67 -12.90
N VAL A 258 17.23 1.94 -12.94
CA VAL A 258 17.23 2.81 -11.76
C VAL A 258 16.43 2.21 -10.59
N HIS A 259 15.30 1.56 -10.88
CA HIS A 259 14.47 0.92 -9.87
C HIS A 259 15.17 -0.27 -9.21
N LEU A 260 16.18 -0.88 -9.85
CA LEU A 260 16.92 -2.04 -9.32
C LEU A 260 18.10 -1.64 -8.44
N ILE A 261 18.64 -0.44 -8.64
CA ILE A 261 19.86 0.05 -7.96
C ILE A 261 19.59 1.11 -6.89
N ASP A 262 18.43 1.77 -6.93
CA ASP A 262 18.05 2.77 -5.94
C ASP A 262 17.87 2.14 -4.56
N LEU A 263 18.51 2.72 -3.53
CA LEU A 263 18.52 2.19 -2.17
C LEU A 263 17.14 2.26 -1.49
N ASP A 264 16.45 3.39 -1.59
CA ASP A 264 15.19 3.64 -0.88
C ASP A 264 14.00 3.02 -1.61
N TYR A 265 13.98 3.11 -2.94
CA TYR A 265 13.00 2.44 -3.79
C TYR A 265 13.22 0.93 -3.84
N GLY A 266 14.47 0.48 -3.97
CA GLY A 266 14.78 -0.93 -4.15
C GLY A 266 14.46 -1.76 -2.92
N ILE A 267 14.79 -1.26 -1.72
CA ILE A 267 14.43 -1.93 -0.46
C ILE A 267 12.92 -1.98 -0.23
N ARG A 268 12.14 -1.10 -0.86
CA ARG A 268 10.68 -1.10 -0.78
C ARG A 268 10.03 -2.02 -1.80
N TYR A 269 10.55 -2.07 -3.04
CA TYR A 269 9.84 -2.70 -4.15
C TYR A 269 10.63 -3.81 -4.86
N THR A 270 11.89 -3.59 -5.24
CA THR A 270 12.53 -4.41 -6.29
C THR A 270 13.64 -5.35 -5.83
N TRP A 271 14.26 -5.16 -4.66
CA TRP A 271 15.44 -5.96 -4.26
C TRP A 271 15.16 -7.46 -4.14
N GLY A 272 13.99 -7.85 -3.65
CA GLY A 272 13.58 -9.25 -3.68
C GLY A 272 13.50 -9.81 -5.09
N PHE A 273 13.02 -9.01 -6.04
CA PHE A 273 12.99 -9.36 -7.46
C PHE A 273 14.41 -9.42 -8.04
N SER A 274 15.28 -8.47 -7.74
CA SER A 274 16.68 -8.49 -8.17
C SER A 274 17.40 -9.75 -7.69
N LEU A 275 17.17 -10.15 -6.44
CA LEU A 275 17.73 -11.39 -5.87
C LEU A 275 17.18 -12.62 -6.60
N LEU A 276 15.85 -12.70 -6.79
CA LEU A 276 15.24 -13.81 -7.51
C LEU A 276 15.73 -13.89 -8.96
N LEU A 277 15.79 -12.77 -9.65
CA LEU A 277 16.28 -12.68 -11.03
C LEU A 277 17.75 -13.12 -11.13
N THR A 278 18.60 -12.69 -10.18
CA THR A 278 20.00 -13.13 -10.11
C THR A 278 20.10 -14.65 -9.92
N LEU A 279 19.28 -15.22 -9.04
CA LEU A 279 19.20 -16.67 -8.85
C LEU A 279 18.74 -17.38 -10.14
N CYS A 280 17.75 -16.83 -10.85
CA CYS A 280 17.28 -17.35 -12.14
C CYS A 280 18.40 -17.37 -13.18
N LEU A 281 19.08 -16.23 -13.36
CA LEU A 281 20.19 -16.11 -14.30
C LEU A 281 21.32 -17.08 -13.94
N PHE A 282 21.66 -17.19 -12.65
CA PHE A 282 22.65 -18.15 -12.18
C PHE A 282 22.29 -19.59 -12.54
N VAL A 283 21.07 -20.05 -12.24
CA VAL A 283 20.67 -21.44 -12.54
C VAL A 283 20.58 -21.69 -14.04
N PHE A 284 20.06 -20.75 -14.84
CA PHE A 284 19.97 -20.91 -16.29
C PHE A 284 21.33 -20.88 -16.97
N ILE A 285 22.25 -19.99 -16.57
CA ILE A 285 23.61 -19.96 -17.11
C ILE A 285 24.35 -21.26 -16.75
N ARG A 286 24.25 -21.73 -15.51
CA ARG A 286 24.95 -22.94 -15.07
C ARG A 286 24.38 -24.23 -15.66
N GLN A 287 23.10 -24.25 -15.99
CA GLN A 287 22.40 -25.43 -16.48
C GLN A 287 21.84 -25.24 -17.90
N PHE A 288 22.42 -24.34 -18.71
CA PHE A 288 21.84 -23.91 -19.99
C PHE A 288 21.55 -25.06 -20.97
N LYS A 289 22.34 -26.14 -20.93
CA LYS A 289 22.15 -27.33 -21.76
C LYS A 289 21.01 -28.25 -21.30
N LYS A 290 20.49 -28.04 -20.09
CA LYS A 290 19.51 -28.91 -19.42
C LYS A 290 18.15 -28.22 -19.20
N ILE A 291 17.90 -27.14 -19.94
CA ILE A 291 16.72 -26.30 -19.71
C ILE A 291 15.48 -26.97 -20.30
N ASP A 292 14.42 -26.95 -19.51
CA ASP A 292 13.08 -27.34 -19.89
C ASP A 292 12.41 -26.17 -20.61
N PHE A 293 11.84 -26.40 -21.81
CA PHE A 293 11.26 -25.32 -22.61
C PHE A 293 10.03 -24.68 -21.96
N THR A 294 9.23 -25.45 -21.22
CA THR A 294 8.10 -24.91 -20.47
C THR A 294 8.58 -23.97 -19.35
N GLU A 295 9.64 -24.34 -18.63
CA GLU A 295 10.26 -23.46 -17.63
C GLU A 295 10.85 -22.19 -18.27
N LEU A 296 11.50 -22.31 -19.43
CA LEU A 296 12.10 -21.18 -20.15
C LEU A 296 11.05 -20.19 -20.66
N LEU A 297 9.98 -20.68 -21.29
CA LEU A 297 8.86 -19.87 -21.75
C LEU A 297 8.13 -19.21 -20.57
N THR A 298 7.96 -19.92 -19.47
CA THR A 298 7.38 -19.36 -18.23
C THR A 298 8.24 -18.20 -17.74
N PHE A 299 9.56 -18.37 -17.66
CA PHE A 299 10.47 -17.31 -17.25
C PHE A 299 10.36 -16.07 -18.14
N PHE A 300 10.48 -16.22 -19.46
CA PHE A 300 10.46 -15.07 -20.36
C PHE A 300 9.09 -14.40 -20.45
N ALA A 301 8.00 -15.15 -20.44
CA ALA A 301 6.65 -14.58 -20.48
C ALA A 301 6.36 -13.73 -19.24
N PHE A 302 6.67 -14.24 -18.04
CA PHE A 302 6.44 -13.48 -16.82
C PHE A 302 7.50 -12.38 -16.60
N LEU A 303 8.73 -12.55 -17.11
CA LEU A 303 9.73 -11.48 -17.08
C LEU A 303 9.28 -10.31 -17.96
N TYR A 304 8.73 -10.58 -19.14
CA TYR A 304 8.16 -9.55 -20.00
C TYR A 304 7.05 -8.76 -19.29
N LEU A 305 6.14 -9.45 -18.59
CA LEU A 305 5.10 -8.82 -17.79
C LEU A 305 5.68 -7.97 -16.64
N ALA A 306 6.64 -8.51 -15.88
CA ALA A 306 7.33 -7.79 -14.82
C ALA A 306 8.06 -6.53 -15.33
N VAL A 307 8.62 -6.58 -16.54
CA VAL A 307 9.24 -5.41 -17.19
C VAL A 307 8.20 -4.36 -17.60
N LYS A 308 7.02 -4.81 -18.04
CA LYS A 308 5.93 -3.91 -18.43
C LYS A 308 5.30 -3.15 -17.27
N GLY A 309 5.31 -3.70 -16.06
CA GLY A 309 4.81 -3.01 -14.88
C GLY A 309 5.34 -3.57 -13.58
N ILE A 310 5.83 -2.70 -12.70
CA ILE A 310 6.37 -3.07 -11.38
C ILE A 310 5.31 -3.81 -10.53
N ARG A 311 4.03 -3.51 -10.70
CA ARG A 311 2.94 -4.24 -10.04
C ARG A 311 2.90 -5.74 -10.37
N LEU A 312 3.52 -6.19 -11.46
CA LEU A 312 3.52 -7.58 -11.95
C LEU A 312 4.72 -8.42 -11.46
N LEU A 313 5.57 -7.87 -10.57
CA LEU A 313 6.69 -8.60 -9.97
C LEU A 313 6.27 -9.81 -9.11
N PRO A 314 5.18 -9.74 -8.31
CA PRO A 314 4.68 -10.90 -7.55
C PRO A 314 4.32 -12.10 -8.44
N GLU A 315 3.69 -11.85 -9.59
CA GLU A 315 3.23 -12.85 -10.56
C GLU A 315 4.44 -13.58 -11.15
N PHE A 316 5.51 -12.85 -11.47
CA PHE A 316 6.80 -13.44 -11.83
C PHE A 316 7.35 -14.33 -10.71
N ALA A 317 7.31 -13.88 -9.45
CA ALA A 317 7.83 -14.66 -8.34
C ALA A 317 7.03 -15.94 -8.07
N ILE A 318 5.70 -15.90 -8.21
CA ILE A 318 4.81 -17.06 -8.08
C ILE A 318 5.09 -18.07 -9.20
N ALA A 319 5.24 -17.59 -10.45
CA ALA A 319 5.50 -18.45 -11.61
C ALA A 319 6.90 -19.08 -11.58
N VAL A 320 7.92 -18.29 -11.26
CA VAL A 320 9.33 -18.67 -11.42
C VAL A 320 9.96 -19.23 -10.14
N GLY A 321 9.42 -18.91 -8.97
CA GLY A 321 9.87 -19.44 -7.69
C GLY A 321 10.01 -20.98 -7.67
N PRO A 322 8.98 -21.75 -8.09
CA PRO A 322 9.08 -23.21 -8.17
C PRO A 322 10.16 -23.72 -9.13
N ILE A 323 10.44 -23.00 -10.22
CA ILE A 323 11.48 -23.33 -11.20
C ILE A 323 12.86 -23.18 -10.55
N VAL A 324 13.12 -22.04 -9.89
CA VAL A 324 14.37 -21.78 -9.19
C VAL A 324 14.61 -22.82 -8.10
N ALA A 325 13.60 -23.12 -7.27
CA ALA A 325 13.71 -24.11 -6.20
C ALA A 325 14.11 -25.49 -6.74
N ARG A 326 13.45 -25.95 -7.82
CA ARG A 326 13.79 -27.23 -8.50
C ARG A 326 15.21 -27.21 -9.03
N ARG A 327 15.61 -26.17 -9.75
CA ARG A 327 16.91 -26.08 -10.41
C ARG A 327 18.07 -25.99 -9.43
N LEU A 328 17.88 -25.28 -8.31
CA LEU A 328 18.84 -25.26 -7.20
C LEU A 328 19.00 -26.65 -6.57
N ASN A 329 17.91 -27.43 -6.45
CA ASN A 329 17.98 -28.80 -5.93
C ASN A 329 18.64 -29.79 -6.89
N LEU A 330 18.51 -29.58 -8.21
CA LEU A 330 19.21 -30.37 -9.23
C LEU A 330 20.70 -30.05 -9.31
N PHE A 331 21.13 -28.91 -8.75
CA PHE A 331 22.53 -28.54 -8.72
C PHE A 331 23.28 -29.41 -7.70
N SER A 332 24.09 -30.35 -8.19
CA SER A 332 25.04 -31.08 -7.35
C SER A 332 26.18 -30.14 -6.97
N PHE A 333 26.20 -29.67 -5.73
CA PHE A 333 27.42 -29.09 -5.17
C PHE A 333 28.51 -30.17 -5.23
N PRO A 334 29.72 -29.85 -5.72
CA PRO A 334 30.81 -30.82 -5.74
C PRO A 334 30.98 -31.42 -4.33
N LYS A 335 31.33 -32.71 -4.21
CA LYS A 335 31.67 -33.33 -2.91
C LYS A 335 32.87 -32.59 -2.31
N ILE A 336 32.58 -31.55 -1.55
CA ILE A 336 33.56 -30.68 -0.90
C ILE A 336 33.62 -31.10 0.57
N SER A 337 34.85 -31.12 1.11
CA SER A 337 35.28 -31.66 2.41
C SER A 337 34.41 -31.30 3.63
N SER A 338 34.71 -31.96 4.76
CA SER A 338 34.09 -31.85 6.11
C SER A 338 33.74 -30.44 6.61
N ARG A 339 34.25 -29.37 6.00
CA ARG A 339 33.81 -27.99 6.22
C ARG A 339 32.32 -27.75 5.89
N PHE A 340 31.71 -28.50 4.96
CA PHE A 340 30.31 -28.33 4.57
C PHE A 340 29.29 -29.01 5.50
N GLU A 341 29.70 -29.94 6.37
CA GLU A 341 28.80 -30.42 7.44
C GLU A 341 28.44 -29.29 8.40
N ARG A 342 29.39 -28.38 8.69
CA ARG A 342 29.11 -27.15 9.46
C ARG A 342 28.10 -26.24 8.74
N ILE A 343 28.09 -26.20 7.41
CA ILE A 343 27.13 -25.40 6.64
C ILE A 343 25.69 -25.91 6.79
N LYS A 344 25.47 -27.22 6.99
CA LYS A 344 24.14 -27.74 7.35
C LYS A 344 23.64 -27.23 8.70
N PHE A 345 24.54 -26.95 9.65
CA PHE A 345 24.20 -26.31 10.94
C PHE A 345 24.05 -24.79 10.84
N ILE A 346 24.77 -24.14 9.91
CA ILE A 346 24.70 -22.69 9.68
C ILE A 346 23.50 -22.30 8.81
N THR A 347 23.02 -23.18 7.92
CA THR A 347 21.89 -22.88 7.02
C THR A 347 20.60 -22.50 7.77
N PRO A 348 20.15 -23.23 8.82
CA PRO A 348 19.02 -22.80 9.64
C PRO A 348 19.24 -21.42 10.30
N LEU A 349 20.47 -21.12 10.74
CA LEU A 349 20.83 -19.82 11.30
C LEU A 349 20.73 -18.71 10.25
N ILE A 350 21.26 -18.92 9.04
CA ILE A 350 21.14 -17.97 7.92
C ILE A 350 19.68 -17.76 7.56
N LEU A 351 18.89 -18.83 7.42
CA LEU A 351 17.46 -18.71 7.13
C LEU A 351 16.73 -17.94 8.22
N THR A 352 17.04 -18.19 9.49
CA THR A 352 16.47 -17.46 10.63
C THR A 352 16.87 -15.99 10.61
N VAL A 353 18.13 -15.68 10.31
CA VAL A 353 18.62 -14.29 10.17
C VAL A 353 17.96 -13.60 8.98
N CYS A 354 17.83 -14.26 7.82
CA CYS A 354 17.13 -13.72 6.65
C CYS A 354 15.65 -13.46 6.96
N ILE A 355 14.97 -14.41 7.62
CA ILE A 355 13.60 -14.22 8.11
C ILE A 355 13.54 -13.03 9.07
N GLY A 356 14.48 -12.92 10.01
CA GLY A 356 14.54 -11.81 10.97
C GLY A 356 14.77 -10.45 10.31
N ILE A 357 15.68 -10.36 9.34
CA ILE A 357 15.94 -9.13 8.58
C ILE A 357 14.72 -8.76 7.74
N ILE A 358 14.14 -9.71 7.01
CA ILE A 358 12.96 -9.44 6.19
C ILE A 358 11.78 -9.08 7.11
N PHE A 359 11.59 -9.77 8.24
CA PHE A 359 10.57 -9.42 9.22
C PHE A 359 10.77 -8.00 9.72
N TYR A 360 11.99 -7.61 10.11
CA TYR A 360 12.28 -6.25 10.53
C TYR A 360 11.96 -5.24 9.43
N LEU A 361 12.44 -5.46 8.21
CA LEU A 361 12.23 -4.53 7.09
C LEU A 361 10.76 -4.43 6.66
N VAL A 362 10.01 -5.53 6.70
CA VAL A 362 8.65 -5.60 6.16
C VAL A 362 7.60 -5.30 7.21
N VAL A 363 7.80 -5.80 8.42
CA VAL A 363 6.79 -5.79 9.48
C VAL A 363 7.07 -4.66 10.48
N LEU A 364 8.33 -4.47 10.89
CA LEU A 364 8.66 -3.52 11.95
C LEU A 364 9.09 -2.14 11.44
N ASN A 365 9.67 -2.06 10.24
CA ASN A 365 10.29 -0.83 9.71
C ASN A 365 9.68 -0.36 8.37
N SER A 366 8.46 -0.80 8.05
CA SER A 366 7.79 -0.40 6.82
C SER A 366 7.14 0.97 6.96
N LYS A 367 7.59 1.93 6.14
CA LYS A 367 6.94 3.26 6.04
C LYS A 367 5.53 3.17 5.45
N THR A 368 5.24 2.12 4.67
CA THR A 368 3.97 1.96 3.95
C THR A 368 2.93 1.21 4.78
N TYR A 369 3.33 0.14 5.46
CA TYR A 369 2.45 -0.74 6.22
C TYR A 369 2.91 -0.80 7.67
N ALA A 370 1.98 -0.75 8.62
CA ALA A 370 2.28 -0.97 10.03
C ALA A 370 1.81 -2.37 10.44
N PHE A 371 2.57 -3.06 11.29
CA PHE A 371 2.14 -4.33 11.84
C PHE A 371 0.93 -4.16 12.78
N GLY A 372 0.00 -5.10 12.71
CA GLY A 372 -1.15 -5.17 13.60
C GLY A 372 -2.49 -5.10 12.88
N LEU A 373 -3.52 -4.88 13.67
CA LEU A 373 -4.91 -4.83 13.24
C LEU A 373 -5.42 -3.38 13.17
N GLY A 374 -6.52 -3.19 12.46
CA GLY A 374 -7.17 -1.89 12.30
C GLY A 374 -6.63 -1.02 11.15
N LEU A 375 -6.98 0.26 11.21
CA LEU A 375 -6.49 1.26 10.27
C LEU A 375 -5.13 1.77 10.71
N LYS A 376 -4.26 2.01 9.73
CA LYS A 376 -3.01 2.69 9.98
C LYS A 376 -3.29 4.15 10.37
N GLU A 377 -2.69 4.58 11.46
CA GLU A 377 -2.73 5.97 11.89
C GLU A 377 -2.10 6.89 10.82
N ARG A 378 -2.57 8.14 10.74
CA ARG A 378 -2.04 9.16 9.81
C ARG A 378 -2.21 8.83 8.33
N VAL A 379 -3.20 8.01 7.98
CA VAL A 379 -3.57 7.71 6.58
C VAL A 379 -4.99 8.16 6.26
N PHE A 380 -5.96 7.81 7.11
CA PHE A 380 -7.38 8.07 6.84
C PHE A 380 -7.90 9.28 7.61
N PRO A 381 -8.79 10.09 7.01
CA PRO A 381 -9.32 11.30 7.61
C PRO A 381 -10.50 10.98 8.55
N VAL A 382 -10.29 10.09 9.54
CA VAL A 382 -11.37 9.54 10.39
C VAL A 382 -12.09 10.67 11.15
N LYS A 383 -11.32 11.49 11.89
CA LYS A 383 -11.85 12.60 12.70
C LYS A 383 -12.49 13.69 11.82
N THR A 384 -11.87 13.99 10.68
CA THR A 384 -12.41 14.92 9.69
C THR A 384 -13.79 14.46 9.19
N VAL A 385 -13.92 13.20 8.79
CA VAL A 385 -15.19 12.65 8.28
C VAL A 385 -16.25 12.58 9.38
N ASP A 386 -15.86 12.27 10.61
CA ASP A 386 -16.75 12.37 11.76
C ASP A 386 -17.26 13.81 11.93
N PHE A 387 -16.37 14.82 11.91
CA PHE A 387 -16.74 16.22 11.99
C PHE A 387 -17.74 16.63 10.90
N LEU A 388 -17.48 16.23 9.64
CA LEU A 388 -18.35 16.53 8.49
C LEU A 388 -19.76 15.94 8.68
N ARG A 389 -19.84 14.70 9.15
CA ARG A 389 -21.12 14.01 9.37
C ARG A 389 -21.90 14.61 10.54
N HIS A 390 -21.25 14.86 11.69
CA HIS A 390 -21.92 15.44 12.85
C HIS A 390 -22.45 16.85 12.60
N ASN A 391 -21.83 17.58 11.67
CA ASN A 391 -22.24 18.94 11.32
C ASN A 391 -23.12 19.02 10.06
N ASN A 392 -23.49 17.89 9.46
CA ASN A 392 -24.34 17.80 8.27
C ASN A 392 -23.83 18.68 7.11
N ILE A 393 -22.59 18.46 6.67
CA ILE A 393 -22.08 19.12 5.47
C ILE A 393 -23.00 18.84 4.26
N GLN A 394 -23.24 19.85 3.42
CA GLN A 394 -24.17 19.77 2.29
C GLN A 394 -23.52 20.20 0.97
N GLY A 395 -24.12 19.74 -0.12
CA GLY A 395 -23.70 20.09 -1.48
C GLY A 395 -22.55 19.24 -2.01
N ASN A 396 -22.08 19.55 -3.22
CA ASN A 396 -21.12 18.73 -3.92
C ASN A 396 -19.71 18.96 -3.38
N MET A 397 -19.01 17.87 -3.13
CA MET A 397 -17.63 17.90 -2.65
C MET A 397 -16.64 17.97 -3.80
N PHE A 398 -15.47 18.54 -3.55
CA PHE A 398 -14.23 18.21 -4.25
C PHE A 398 -13.32 17.46 -3.28
N ASN A 399 -12.96 16.21 -3.58
CA ASN A 399 -12.14 15.39 -2.69
C ASN A 399 -10.84 14.95 -3.36
N SER A 400 -9.80 14.78 -2.54
CA SER A 400 -8.60 14.08 -2.96
C SER A 400 -8.88 12.65 -3.42
N ILE A 401 -8.22 12.20 -4.49
CA ILE A 401 -8.43 10.88 -5.09
C ILE A 401 -8.21 9.74 -4.10
N GLY A 402 -7.21 9.87 -3.23
CA GLY A 402 -6.95 8.91 -2.16
C GLY A 402 -8.14 8.78 -1.21
N TYR A 403 -8.83 9.86 -0.87
CA TYR A 403 -9.96 9.78 0.05
C TYR A 403 -11.24 9.22 -0.54
N GLY A 404 -11.38 9.18 -1.88
CA GLY A 404 -12.61 8.80 -2.55
C GLY A 404 -13.19 7.48 -2.04
N GLY A 405 -12.41 6.40 -2.01
CA GLY A 405 -12.88 5.10 -1.52
C GLY A 405 -13.39 5.15 -0.07
N TYR A 406 -12.64 5.79 0.83
CA TYR A 406 -13.00 5.91 2.24
C TYR A 406 -14.26 6.78 2.44
N LEU A 407 -14.38 7.88 1.69
CA LEU A 407 -15.53 8.76 1.72
C LEU A 407 -16.79 8.06 1.21
N ILE A 408 -16.70 7.26 0.14
CA ILE A 408 -17.80 6.42 -0.33
C ILE A 408 -18.28 5.53 0.82
N TRP A 409 -17.39 4.80 1.47
CA TRP A 409 -17.77 3.88 2.54
C TRP A 409 -18.43 4.56 3.75
N ARG A 410 -18.01 5.78 4.07
CA ARG A 410 -18.44 6.50 5.28
C ARG A 410 -19.63 7.43 5.08
N LEU A 411 -19.82 7.96 3.88
CA LEU A 411 -20.77 9.04 3.60
C LEU A 411 -21.81 8.72 2.53
N PHE A 412 -21.69 7.61 1.80
CA PHE A 412 -22.74 7.18 0.86
C PHE A 412 -23.91 6.53 1.62
N PRO A 413 -25.19 6.86 1.30
CA PRO A 413 -25.65 7.62 0.13
C PRO A 413 -25.80 9.13 0.30
N GLU A 414 -25.59 9.67 1.51
CA GLU A 414 -25.83 11.08 1.82
C GLU A 414 -24.93 12.04 1.03
N GLN A 415 -23.71 11.61 0.72
CA GLN A 415 -22.74 12.35 -0.09
C GLN A 415 -22.14 11.45 -1.15
N LYS A 416 -22.04 11.98 -2.38
CA LYS A 416 -21.34 11.36 -3.49
C LYS A 416 -19.98 11.99 -3.69
N VAL A 417 -18.99 11.19 -4.09
CA VAL A 417 -17.62 11.67 -4.26
C VAL A 417 -17.41 12.35 -5.61
N PHE A 418 -16.45 13.25 -5.67
CA PHE A 418 -15.96 13.87 -6.91
C PHE A 418 -15.09 12.91 -7.71
N ILE A 419 -14.21 12.17 -7.03
CA ILE A 419 -13.29 11.23 -7.66
C ILE A 419 -12.87 10.14 -6.65
N ASP A 420 -12.48 8.97 -7.14
CA ASP A 420 -11.90 7.88 -6.35
C ASP A 420 -10.91 7.05 -7.19
N GLY A 421 -10.29 6.03 -6.60
CA GLY A 421 -9.24 5.22 -7.23
C GLY A 421 -9.67 4.30 -8.39
N ARG A 422 -10.95 4.28 -8.78
CA ARG A 422 -11.45 3.44 -9.89
C ARG A 422 -11.19 4.09 -11.26
N ASN A 423 -10.02 3.82 -11.82
CA ASN A 423 -9.56 4.41 -13.09
C ASN A 423 -10.42 4.03 -14.32
N ASP A 424 -11.25 3.00 -14.22
CA ASP A 424 -12.17 2.57 -15.25
C ASP A 424 -13.51 3.33 -15.25
N VAL A 425 -13.80 4.06 -14.17
CA VAL A 425 -15.03 4.85 -14.01
C VAL A 425 -14.88 6.27 -14.60
N TYR A 426 -13.70 6.84 -14.47
CA TYR A 426 -13.42 8.23 -14.82
C TYR A 426 -12.68 8.35 -16.16
N LYS A 427 -13.13 9.27 -17.02
CA LYS A 427 -12.50 9.52 -18.33
C LYS A 427 -11.16 10.26 -18.18
N GLN A 428 -10.26 10.06 -19.13
CA GLN A 428 -8.94 10.70 -19.12
C GLN A 428 -9.00 12.23 -19.14
N ASP A 429 -9.94 12.83 -19.87
CA ASP A 429 -10.13 14.29 -19.92
C ASP A 429 -10.64 14.87 -18.59
N PHE A 430 -11.49 14.10 -17.89
CA PHE A 430 -11.93 14.44 -16.54
C PHE A 430 -10.75 14.41 -15.57
N TYR A 431 -9.96 13.34 -15.60
CA TYR A 431 -8.77 13.22 -14.74
C TYR A 431 -7.76 14.33 -14.99
N LYS A 432 -7.55 14.71 -16.25
CA LYS A 432 -6.72 15.87 -16.58
C LYS A 432 -7.27 17.16 -15.95
N SER A 433 -8.58 17.41 -16.08
CA SER A 433 -9.23 18.59 -15.49
C SER A 433 -9.09 18.61 -13.96
N TYR A 434 -9.17 17.43 -13.32
CA TYR A 434 -8.90 17.27 -11.89
C TYR A 434 -7.45 17.63 -11.53
N LEU A 435 -6.46 17.16 -12.29
CA LEU A 435 -5.05 17.52 -12.06
C LEU A 435 -4.81 19.01 -12.29
N ASP A 436 -5.34 19.59 -13.37
CA ASP A 436 -5.17 21.01 -13.70
C ASP A 436 -5.76 21.93 -12.62
N ALA A 437 -6.86 21.52 -11.98
CA ALA A 437 -7.50 22.24 -10.88
C ALA A 437 -6.62 22.34 -9.62
N HIS A 438 -5.64 21.44 -9.44
CA HIS A 438 -4.63 21.57 -8.38
C HIS A 438 -3.56 22.61 -8.73
N LEU A 439 -3.30 22.81 -10.02
CA LEU A 439 -2.17 23.59 -10.49
C LEU A 439 -2.50 25.07 -10.67
N THR A 440 -3.70 25.40 -11.17
CA THR A 440 -4.02 26.77 -11.59
C THR A 440 -5.36 27.28 -11.04
N PRO A 441 -5.46 28.57 -10.65
CA PRO A 441 -6.72 29.17 -10.22
C PRO A 441 -7.83 29.11 -11.28
N ASP A 442 -7.50 29.29 -12.56
CA ASP A 442 -8.48 29.29 -13.65
C ASP A 442 -9.12 27.91 -13.84
N ALA A 443 -8.31 26.84 -13.81
CA ALA A 443 -8.82 25.48 -13.90
C ALA A 443 -9.66 25.11 -12.67
N TRP A 444 -9.27 25.58 -11.48
CA TRP A 444 -10.06 25.43 -10.27
C TRP A 444 -11.43 26.10 -10.37
N GLN A 445 -11.48 27.38 -10.76
CA GLN A 445 -12.74 28.10 -10.94
C GLN A 445 -13.65 27.42 -11.96
N LYS A 446 -13.08 26.88 -13.04
CA LYS A 446 -13.80 26.09 -14.02
C LYS A 446 -14.43 24.85 -13.38
N VAL A 447 -13.67 24.05 -12.64
CA VAL A 447 -14.18 22.86 -11.95
C VAL A 447 -15.27 23.23 -10.93
N VAL A 448 -15.07 24.28 -10.13
CA VAL A 448 -16.05 24.75 -9.15
C VAL A 448 -17.38 25.09 -9.82
N LYS A 449 -17.34 25.73 -10.99
CA LYS A 449 -18.52 26.11 -11.77
C LYS A 449 -19.18 24.91 -12.44
N ASP A 450 -18.40 24.10 -13.15
CA ASP A 450 -18.90 22.99 -13.98
C ASP A 450 -19.57 21.90 -13.13
N TYR A 451 -19.12 21.74 -11.87
CA TYR A 451 -19.60 20.68 -10.97
C TYR A 451 -20.34 21.20 -9.72
N ASP A 452 -20.62 22.50 -9.64
CA ASP A 452 -21.32 23.14 -8.52
C ASP A 452 -20.70 22.79 -7.15
N ILE A 453 -19.38 22.98 -6.98
CA ILE A 453 -18.66 22.57 -5.77
C ILE A 453 -18.97 23.52 -4.59
N ASP A 454 -19.42 22.96 -3.47
CA ASP A 454 -19.73 23.69 -2.22
C ASP A 454 -18.67 23.52 -1.13
N TRP A 455 -17.93 22.41 -1.13
CA TRP A 455 -16.93 22.13 -0.10
C TRP A 455 -15.81 21.25 -0.64
N VAL A 456 -14.65 21.29 0.02
CA VAL A 456 -13.41 20.63 -0.40
C VAL A 456 -12.85 19.84 0.77
N ILE A 457 -12.37 18.62 0.52
CA ILE A 457 -11.55 17.84 1.46
C ILE A 457 -10.28 17.36 0.75
N LEU A 458 -9.12 17.80 1.23
CA LEU A 458 -7.84 17.46 0.63
C LEU A 458 -6.96 16.70 1.61
N GLU A 459 -6.11 15.82 1.08
CA GLU A 459 -5.03 15.23 1.87
C GLU A 459 -4.05 16.32 2.33
N TYR A 460 -3.87 16.42 3.63
CA TYR A 460 -2.95 17.33 4.30
C TYR A 460 -1.68 16.55 4.72
N SER A 461 -0.51 17.14 4.46
CA SER A 461 0.79 16.58 4.86
C SER A 461 1.83 17.69 4.95
N ARG A 462 2.62 17.65 6.01
CA ARG A 462 3.74 18.56 6.25
C ARG A 462 4.92 18.33 5.31
N ASP A 463 5.02 17.14 4.72
CA ASP A 463 6.06 16.83 3.74
C ASP A 463 5.66 17.43 2.38
N TYR A 464 6.17 18.65 2.15
CA TYR A 464 5.80 19.60 1.08
C TYR A 464 5.84 19.00 -0.34
N ALA A 465 6.54 17.89 -0.53
CA ALA A 465 6.84 17.32 -1.85
C ALA A 465 5.78 16.37 -2.41
N ARG A 466 4.76 15.94 -1.64
CA ARG A 466 4.04 14.69 -2.00
C ARG A 466 2.51 14.67 -1.98
N LYS A 467 1.78 15.75 -1.70
CA LYS A 467 0.31 15.68 -1.71
C LYS A 467 -0.37 16.85 -2.38
N GLU A 468 -1.56 16.56 -2.88
CA GLU A 468 -2.42 17.40 -3.72
C GLU A 468 -2.58 18.81 -3.15
N ARG A 469 -2.00 19.79 -3.84
CA ARG A 469 -2.07 21.19 -3.47
C ARG A 469 -3.17 21.85 -4.25
N ILE A 470 -4.03 22.57 -3.56
CA ILE A 470 -4.76 23.68 -4.17
C ILE A 470 -4.26 24.94 -3.44
N ALA A 471 -3.00 25.31 -3.70
CA ALA A 471 -2.30 26.37 -2.95
C ALA A 471 -3.09 27.68 -2.97
N HIS A 472 -3.81 27.92 -4.06
CA HIS A 472 -4.65 29.09 -4.24
C HIS A 472 -5.95 29.09 -3.40
N LEU A 473 -6.29 28.03 -2.66
CA LEU A 473 -7.42 28.06 -1.70
C LEU A 473 -7.07 28.79 -0.41
N ILE A 474 -5.79 28.81 -0.01
CA ILE A 474 -5.36 29.37 1.27
C ILE A 474 -5.69 30.87 1.36
N GLU A 475 -5.52 31.58 0.25
CA GLU A 475 -5.77 33.01 0.13
C GLU A 475 -7.12 33.35 -0.53
N ASN A 476 -7.96 32.34 -0.83
CA ASN A 476 -9.18 32.57 -1.59
C ASN A 476 -10.31 33.12 -0.70
N PRO A 477 -10.81 34.35 -0.93
CA PRO A 477 -11.87 34.95 -0.14
C PRO A 477 -13.24 34.27 -0.33
N GLU A 478 -13.40 33.40 -1.33
CA GLU A 478 -14.62 32.60 -1.51
C GLU A 478 -14.64 31.35 -0.63
N TRP A 479 -13.51 30.91 -0.07
CA TRP A 479 -13.41 29.64 0.65
C TRP A 479 -13.04 29.84 2.11
N ALA A 480 -13.84 29.30 3.01
CA ALA A 480 -13.62 29.33 4.44
C ALA A 480 -12.99 28.00 4.89
N LEU A 481 -11.81 28.06 5.51
CA LEU A 481 -11.23 26.92 6.21
C LEU A 481 -12.12 26.61 7.41
N ILE A 482 -12.75 25.44 7.45
CA ILE A 482 -13.69 25.06 8.53
C ILE A 482 -13.16 23.94 9.41
N TYR A 483 -12.20 23.16 8.94
CA TYR A 483 -11.61 22.07 9.71
C TYR A 483 -10.24 21.72 9.15
N TRP A 484 -9.32 21.33 10.03
CA TRP A 484 -8.05 20.71 9.65
C TRP A 484 -7.49 19.86 10.79
N ASP A 485 -6.89 18.73 10.45
CA ASP A 485 -6.11 17.90 11.37
C ASP A 485 -4.76 17.56 10.72
N ARG A 486 -4.11 16.45 11.10
CA ARG A 486 -2.83 16.08 10.49
C ARG A 486 -2.99 15.35 9.16
N GLU A 487 -4.20 14.88 8.89
CA GLU A 487 -4.53 14.02 7.76
C GLU A 487 -5.21 14.81 6.67
N ALA A 488 -6.18 15.68 6.99
CA ALA A 488 -6.96 16.41 6.01
C ALA A 488 -7.18 17.88 6.35
N ILE A 489 -7.48 18.64 5.30
CA ILE A 489 -7.91 20.03 5.36
C ILE A 489 -9.25 20.19 4.63
N VAL A 490 -10.16 20.96 5.22
CA VAL A 490 -11.52 21.13 4.72
C VAL A 490 -11.89 22.59 4.55
N TYR A 491 -12.35 22.92 3.35
CA TYR A 491 -12.88 24.24 3.02
C TYR A 491 -14.36 24.17 2.67
N ALA A 492 -15.14 25.18 3.05
CA ALA A 492 -16.50 25.36 2.60
C ALA A 492 -16.61 26.69 1.84
N LYS A 493 -17.33 26.67 0.72
CA LYS A 493 -17.55 27.85 -0.12
C LYS A 493 -18.49 28.82 0.59
N ARG A 494 -18.08 30.07 0.76
CA ARG A 494 -18.93 31.14 1.28
C ARG A 494 -20.09 31.38 0.30
N GLY A 495 -21.28 31.63 0.85
CA GLY A 495 -22.50 31.77 0.05
C GLY A 495 -23.18 30.45 -0.33
N SER A 496 -22.54 29.30 -0.10
CA SER A 496 -23.11 27.97 -0.34
C SER A 496 -24.16 27.56 0.70
N ARG A 497 -24.59 26.30 0.64
CA ARG A 497 -25.47 25.64 1.63
C ARG A 497 -24.85 25.56 3.04
N ASN A 498 -23.54 25.72 3.17
CA ASN A 498 -22.78 25.47 4.42
C ASN A 498 -22.57 26.70 5.31
N LYS A 499 -23.43 27.74 5.22
CA LYS A 499 -23.27 29.01 5.95
C LYS A 499 -23.18 28.83 7.47
N ASP A 500 -23.97 27.93 8.04
CA ASP A 500 -23.99 27.69 9.49
C ASP A 500 -22.73 26.98 10.00
N ILE A 501 -22.12 26.13 9.17
CA ILE A 501 -20.85 25.47 9.49
C ILE A 501 -19.73 26.49 9.41
N ILE A 502 -19.71 27.33 8.37
CA ILE A 502 -18.75 28.42 8.21
C ILE A 502 -18.82 29.35 9.42
N LYS A 503 -20.01 29.82 9.80
CA LYS A 503 -20.20 30.73 10.94
C LYS A 503 -19.64 30.18 12.26
N ARG A 504 -19.71 28.86 12.47
CA ARG A 504 -19.28 28.21 13.72
C ARG A 504 -17.80 27.85 13.73
N PHE A 505 -17.26 27.42 12.59
CA PHE A 505 -15.97 26.72 12.53
C PHE A 505 -14.91 27.38 11.66
N GLU A 506 -15.24 28.49 10.98
CA GLU A 506 -14.27 29.22 10.18
C GLU A 506 -13.02 29.59 10.99
N TYR A 507 -11.86 29.29 10.40
CA TYR A 507 -10.55 29.75 10.83
C TYR A 507 -10.20 31.00 10.02
N ARG A 508 -10.16 32.14 10.70
CA ARG A 508 -9.87 33.45 10.10
C ARG A 508 -8.37 33.69 10.01
N TYR A 509 -7.61 33.20 11.00
CA TYR A 509 -6.18 33.48 11.11
C TYR A 509 -5.32 32.21 11.13
N ALA A 510 -5.82 31.07 11.61
CA ALA A 510 -5.05 29.84 11.53
C ALA A 510 -4.89 29.40 10.06
N ARG A 511 -3.64 29.13 9.66
CA ARG A 511 -3.26 28.78 8.29
C ARG A 511 -2.29 27.58 8.27
N PRO A 512 -2.76 26.32 8.26
CA PRO A 512 -1.95 25.10 8.45
C PRO A 512 -0.73 24.89 7.53
N ASN A 513 -0.46 25.77 6.56
CA ASN A 513 0.72 25.71 5.69
C ASN A 513 1.58 26.98 5.74
N GLU A 514 1.19 27.98 6.53
CA GLU A 514 1.83 29.30 6.62
C GLU A 514 2.13 29.71 8.07
N LEU A 515 1.90 28.84 9.05
CA LEU A 515 2.14 29.09 10.48
C LEU A 515 3.63 29.10 10.86
N ASN A 516 4.47 29.68 10.01
CA ASN A 516 5.83 30.01 10.37
C ASN A 516 5.84 31.17 11.39
N PRO A 517 6.90 31.29 12.20
CA PRO A 517 7.08 32.40 13.13
C PRO A 517 6.82 33.78 12.52
N THR A 518 7.23 34.01 11.26
CA THR A 518 7.06 35.27 10.54
C THR A 518 5.58 35.65 10.38
N TYR A 519 4.72 34.69 10.04
CA TYR A 519 3.28 34.92 9.90
C TYR A 519 2.66 35.31 11.24
N LEU A 520 2.93 34.55 12.30
CA LEU A 520 2.38 34.81 13.63
C LEU A 520 2.89 36.14 14.21
N ASN A 521 4.16 36.50 13.94
CA ASN A 521 4.76 37.75 14.40
C ASN A 521 4.03 39.01 13.92
N ARG A 522 3.38 38.95 12.74
CA ARG A 522 2.55 40.05 12.24
C ARG A 522 1.42 40.41 13.21
N TYR A 523 0.89 39.42 13.92
CA TYR A 523 -0.26 39.61 14.79
C TYR A 523 0.12 39.81 16.25
N LEU A 524 1.35 39.46 16.67
CA LEU A 524 1.79 39.54 18.08
C LEU A 524 1.65 40.93 18.71
N VAL A 525 1.70 41.99 17.90
CA VAL A 525 1.51 43.38 18.35
C VAL A 525 0.04 43.76 18.59
N HIS A 526 -0.90 42.96 18.10
CA HIS A 526 -2.35 43.18 18.18
C HIS A 526 -2.99 42.19 19.16
N LYS A 527 -3.14 42.60 20.43
CA LYS A 527 -3.63 41.73 21.52
C LYS A 527 -4.99 41.06 21.23
N GLU A 528 -5.93 41.79 20.62
CA GLU A 528 -7.25 41.26 20.28
C GLU A 528 -7.16 40.13 19.26
N ILE A 529 -6.38 40.33 18.19
CA ILE A 529 -6.20 39.33 17.13
C ILE A 529 -5.49 38.08 17.66
N ILE A 530 -4.48 38.24 18.51
CA ILE A 530 -3.80 37.10 19.14
C ILE A 530 -4.74 36.29 20.02
N ASN A 531 -5.63 36.94 20.77
CA ASN A 531 -6.62 36.22 21.56
C ASN A 531 -7.55 35.39 20.65
N GLU A 532 -7.98 35.94 19.51
CA GLU A 532 -8.77 35.19 18.52
C GLU A 532 -7.97 33.99 17.94
N ILE A 533 -6.70 34.19 17.58
CA ILE A 533 -5.80 33.12 17.11
C ILE A 533 -5.66 32.00 18.16
N VAL A 534 -5.44 32.36 19.42
CA VAL A 534 -5.34 31.39 20.52
C VAL A 534 -6.64 30.59 20.67
N GLN A 535 -7.79 31.24 20.55
CA GLN A 535 -9.08 30.54 20.61
C GLN A 535 -9.28 29.60 19.41
N GLU A 536 -8.86 30.00 18.21
CA GLU A 536 -8.90 29.13 17.02
C GLU A 536 -8.07 27.85 17.22
N PHE A 537 -6.84 27.97 17.74
CA PHE A 537 -6.00 26.81 18.03
C PHE A 537 -6.53 25.96 19.18
N LYS A 538 -7.03 26.57 20.26
CA LYS A 538 -7.69 25.83 21.35
C LYS A 538 -8.91 25.06 20.85
N ARG A 539 -9.72 25.67 19.96
CA ARG A 539 -10.83 24.98 19.29
C ARG A 539 -10.32 23.82 18.44
N ASN A 540 -9.25 24.01 17.66
CA ASN A 540 -8.64 22.91 16.90
C ASN A 540 -8.23 21.76 17.82
N LEU A 541 -7.52 22.05 18.91
CA LEU A 541 -7.05 21.05 19.87
C LEU A 541 -8.19 20.37 20.64
N SER A 542 -9.32 21.04 20.84
CA SER A 542 -10.51 20.39 21.43
C SER A 542 -11.09 19.29 20.54
N MET A 543 -10.98 19.44 19.22
CA MET A 543 -11.42 18.45 18.23
C MET A 543 -10.29 17.46 17.89
N ASN A 544 -9.05 17.93 17.91
CA ASN A 544 -7.84 17.24 17.53
C ASN A 544 -6.77 17.40 18.62
N PRO A 545 -6.88 16.67 19.75
CA PRO A 545 -5.96 16.82 20.87
C PRO A 545 -4.50 16.53 20.56
N ASP A 546 -4.26 15.84 19.44
CA ASP A 546 -2.93 15.51 18.97
C ASP A 546 -2.54 16.37 17.76
N ASN A 547 -3.11 17.54 17.50
CA ASN A 547 -2.66 18.37 16.37
C ASN A 547 -1.31 19.04 16.69
N GLU A 548 -0.23 18.49 16.12
CA GLU A 548 1.15 18.97 16.37
C GLU A 548 1.34 20.45 16.04
N GLU A 549 0.77 20.91 14.92
CA GLU A 549 0.97 22.26 14.44
C GLU A 549 0.23 23.30 15.29
N SER A 550 -0.95 22.92 15.80
CA SER A 550 -1.67 23.76 16.76
C SER A 550 -0.90 23.89 18.09
N HIS A 551 -0.34 22.79 18.61
CA HIS A 551 0.51 22.85 19.81
C HIS A 551 1.77 23.69 19.58
N LEU A 552 2.46 23.51 18.44
CA LEU A 552 3.62 24.32 18.08
C LEU A 552 3.30 25.81 17.99
N SER A 553 2.17 26.15 17.37
CA SER A 553 1.74 27.54 17.21
C SER A 553 1.39 28.18 18.55
N LEU A 554 0.67 27.46 19.42
CA LEU A 554 0.36 27.93 20.77
C LEU A 554 1.62 28.09 21.63
N ALA A 555 2.55 27.13 21.59
CA ALA A 555 3.82 27.23 22.31
C ALA A 555 4.60 28.47 21.88
N TYR A 556 4.67 28.74 20.57
CA TYR A 556 5.29 29.94 20.03
C TYR A 556 4.60 31.23 20.48
N ILE A 557 3.27 31.27 20.45
CA ILE A 557 2.50 32.44 20.90
C ILE A 557 2.73 32.69 22.40
N TYR A 558 2.60 31.65 23.24
CA TYR A 558 2.81 31.78 24.69
C TYR A 558 4.24 32.17 25.05
N PHE A 559 5.24 31.67 24.32
CA PHE A 559 6.63 32.10 24.47
C PHE A 559 6.77 33.62 24.30
N ASN A 560 6.18 34.18 23.24
CA ASN A 560 6.22 35.61 22.94
C ASN A 560 5.37 36.45 23.89
N LEU A 561 4.28 35.89 24.43
CA LEU A 561 3.45 36.54 25.45
C LEU A 561 4.04 36.46 26.86
N GLY A 562 5.13 35.72 27.06
CA GLY A 562 5.73 35.49 28.39
C GLY A 562 4.94 34.54 29.29
N MET A 563 3.99 33.79 28.73
CA MET A 563 3.14 32.84 29.44
C MET A 563 3.87 31.50 29.62
N ARG A 564 4.88 31.49 30.50
CA ARG A 564 5.87 30.40 30.65
C ARG A 564 5.26 29.05 31.06
N ASN A 565 4.14 29.04 31.80
CA ASN A 565 3.52 27.80 32.25
C ASN A 565 2.77 27.12 31.12
N GLU A 566 1.96 27.88 30.38
CA GLU A 566 1.24 27.42 29.20
C GLU A 566 2.22 27.02 28.10
N GLU A 567 3.26 27.82 27.86
CA GLU A 567 4.36 27.50 26.94
C GLU A 567 4.96 26.11 27.24
N PHE A 568 5.27 25.84 28.51
CA PHE A 568 5.85 24.56 28.93
C PHE A 568 4.94 23.37 28.63
N GLU A 569 3.65 23.47 28.92
CA GLU A 569 2.69 22.39 28.66
C GLU A 569 2.55 22.12 27.16
N GLU A 570 2.49 23.16 26.33
CA GLU A 570 2.41 23.01 24.88
C GLU A 570 3.68 22.38 24.30
N TRP A 571 4.88 22.82 24.69
CA TRP A 571 6.13 22.17 24.23
C TRP A 571 6.24 20.72 24.68
N LYS A 572 5.78 20.39 25.89
CA LYS A 572 5.73 19.01 26.37
C LYS A 572 4.82 18.15 25.50
N LYS A 573 3.66 18.68 25.08
CA LYS A 573 2.77 18.01 24.13
C LYS A 573 3.46 17.81 22.78
N VAL A 574 4.12 18.82 22.24
CA VAL A 574 4.88 18.75 20.98
C VAL A 574 5.88 17.59 20.99
N VAL A 575 6.75 17.50 22.00
CA VAL A 575 7.78 16.42 22.04
C VAL A 575 7.19 15.04 22.33
N THR A 576 6.03 14.98 22.99
CA THR A 576 5.29 13.71 23.18
C THR A 576 4.72 13.21 21.85
N ILE A 577 4.23 14.13 21.04
CA ILE A 577 3.62 13.91 19.73
C ILE A 577 4.66 13.56 18.66
N ASN A 578 5.77 14.29 18.66
CA ASN A 578 6.84 14.20 17.69
C ASN A 578 8.17 14.50 18.40
N PRO A 579 8.89 13.45 18.82
CA PRO A 579 10.13 13.59 19.57
C PRO A 579 11.29 14.11 18.71
N ASP A 580 11.15 14.20 17.39
CA ASP A 580 12.24 14.56 16.47
C ASP A 580 12.29 16.07 16.19
N ILE A 581 11.53 16.88 16.94
CA ILE A 581 11.53 18.35 16.80
C ILE A 581 12.61 18.94 17.69
N GLY A 582 13.82 19.10 17.14
CA GLY A 582 15.00 19.58 17.88
C GLY A 582 14.76 20.90 18.63
N PHE A 583 14.15 21.90 18.00
CA PHE A 583 13.91 23.19 18.64
C PHE A 583 12.90 23.13 19.81
N ALA A 584 11.97 22.17 19.81
CA ALA A 584 11.05 21.97 20.93
C ALA A 584 11.79 21.44 22.17
N HIS A 585 12.78 20.56 21.97
CA HIS A 585 13.68 20.12 23.04
C HIS A 585 14.57 21.24 23.56
N VAL A 586 15.07 22.13 22.68
CA VAL A 586 15.79 23.33 23.11
C VAL A 586 14.91 24.22 23.99
N ALA A 587 13.67 24.48 23.57
CA ALA A 587 12.72 25.30 24.33
C ALA A 587 12.41 24.70 25.71
N LEU A 588 12.16 23.37 25.78
CA LEU A 588 12.00 22.68 27.05
C LEU A 588 13.26 22.75 27.93
N GLY A 589 14.45 22.63 27.34
CA GLY A 589 15.72 22.77 28.04
C GLY A 589 15.85 24.12 28.75
N GLU A 590 15.51 25.22 28.07
CA GLU A 590 15.49 26.56 28.67
C GLU A 590 14.45 26.66 29.80
N LEU A 591 13.24 26.13 29.58
CA LEU A 591 12.16 26.21 30.58
C LEU A 591 12.45 25.37 31.83
N TYR A 592 13.03 24.17 31.68
CA TYR A 592 13.49 23.36 32.81
C TYR A 592 14.60 24.07 33.59
N MET A 593 15.55 24.69 32.90
CA MET A 593 16.62 25.46 33.55
C MET A 593 16.10 26.69 34.29
N GLN A 594 15.03 27.34 33.78
CA GLN A 594 14.34 28.43 34.48
C GLN A 594 13.59 27.95 35.73
N ARG A 595 13.03 26.75 35.70
CA ARG A 595 12.33 26.11 36.83
C ARG A 595 13.26 25.46 37.86
N GLY A 596 14.57 25.43 37.60
CA GLY A 596 15.57 24.81 38.47
C GLY A 596 15.76 23.30 38.27
N ASP A 597 15.08 22.68 37.31
CA ASP A 597 15.23 21.26 37.00
C ASP A 597 16.41 21.03 36.04
N MET A 598 17.62 21.16 36.59
CA MET A 598 18.88 21.08 35.81
C MET A 598 19.07 19.72 35.14
N LYS A 599 18.51 18.64 35.73
CA LYS A 599 18.60 17.29 35.17
C LYS A 599 17.78 17.19 33.89
N MET A 600 16.49 17.56 33.94
CA MET A 600 15.62 17.52 32.77
C MET A 600 16.08 18.51 31.69
N ALA A 601 16.62 19.66 32.07
CA ALA A 601 17.20 20.63 31.14
C ALA A 601 18.36 20.02 30.32
N LYS A 602 19.27 19.30 31.00
CA LYS A 602 20.40 18.62 30.35
C LYS A 602 19.92 17.53 29.39
N GLU A 603 18.94 16.72 29.80
CA GLU A 603 18.38 15.66 28.97
C GLU A 603 17.72 16.23 27.71
N ALA A 604 16.96 17.33 27.84
CA ALA A 604 16.31 17.98 26.71
C ALA A 604 17.34 18.56 25.71
N PHE A 605 18.35 19.32 26.18
CA PHE A 605 19.39 19.80 25.26
C PHE A 605 20.19 18.68 24.60
N GLN A 606 20.44 17.57 25.30
CA GLN A 606 21.11 16.42 24.71
C GLN A 606 20.26 15.79 23.60
N ARG A 607 18.94 15.65 23.81
CA ARG A 607 18.02 15.18 22.77
C ARG A 607 18.01 16.09 21.54
N ALA A 608 18.07 17.40 21.73
CA ALA A 608 18.20 18.34 20.61
C ALA A 608 19.49 18.09 19.80
N LEU A 609 20.61 17.79 20.46
CA LEU A 609 21.88 17.45 19.80
C LEU A 609 21.89 16.06 19.15
N ASP A 610 21.16 15.10 19.70
CA ASP A 610 20.99 13.79 19.06
C ASP A 610 20.24 13.92 17.72
N ILE A 611 19.33 14.89 17.61
CA ILE A 611 18.57 15.21 16.40
C ILE A 611 19.42 16.07 15.44
N ASN A 612 20.05 17.13 15.96
CA ASN A 612 20.92 18.02 15.21
C ASN A 612 22.22 18.29 15.99
N PRO A 613 23.32 17.58 15.68
CA PRO A 613 24.59 17.72 16.41
C PRO A 613 25.17 19.14 16.43
N ASP A 614 24.81 19.98 15.46
CA ASP A 614 25.32 21.34 15.30
C ASP A 614 24.35 22.42 15.84
N ASP A 615 23.34 22.04 16.62
CA ASP A 615 22.39 22.99 17.20
C ASP A 615 23.08 23.91 18.23
N LYS A 616 23.40 25.14 17.78
CA LYS A 616 24.09 26.14 18.59
C LYS A 616 23.35 26.49 19.88
N ALA A 617 22.02 26.49 19.86
CA ALA A 617 21.22 26.85 21.04
C ALA A 617 21.34 25.74 22.10
N ALA A 618 21.26 24.48 21.69
CA ALA A 618 21.46 23.33 22.58
C ALA A 618 22.90 23.28 23.16
N ILE A 619 23.93 23.50 22.34
CA ILE A 619 25.34 23.57 22.81
C ILE A 619 25.50 24.68 23.86
N THR A 620 24.93 25.85 23.59
CA THR A 620 24.99 27.00 24.49
C THR A 620 24.21 26.75 25.78
N GLY A 621 23.06 26.07 25.71
CA GLY A 621 22.27 25.63 26.86
C GLY A 621 23.05 24.69 27.78
N LEU A 622 23.69 23.66 27.23
CA LEU A 622 24.53 22.73 27.99
C LEU A 622 25.74 23.42 28.63
N LYS A 623 26.37 24.39 27.95
CA LYS A 623 27.47 25.17 28.51
C LYS A 623 27.01 25.97 29.74
N ARG A 624 25.87 26.66 29.63
CA ARG A 624 25.27 27.41 30.76
C ARG A 624 24.93 26.51 31.96
N LEU A 625 24.43 25.30 31.72
CA LEU A 625 24.16 24.33 32.79
C LEU A 625 25.44 23.90 33.52
N LYS A 626 26.53 23.64 32.79
CA LYS A 626 27.83 23.30 33.41
C LYS A 626 28.38 24.44 34.25
N GLU A 627 28.27 25.68 33.77
CA GLU A 627 28.74 26.87 34.49
C GLU A 627 27.93 27.17 35.75
N ARG A 628 26.62 26.83 35.79
CA ARG A 628 25.79 26.93 36.99
C ARG A 628 26.10 25.86 38.03
N ASN A 629 26.27 24.60 37.60
CA ASN A 629 26.63 23.49 38.49
C ASN A 629 28.04 23.62 39.11
N LEU A 630 28.89 24.50 38.59
CA LEU A 630 30.22 24.79 39.16
C LEU A 630 30.20 25.94 40.17
N LYS A 631 29.05 26.64 40.32
CA LYS A 631 28.88 27.78 41.22
C LYS A 631 28.01 27.47 42.44
N GLU A 632 27.31 26.34 42.43
CA GLU A 632 26.66 25.69 43.58
C GLU A 632 27.61 24.65 44.18
#